data_AF-A0A5X9FFF3-F1
#
_entry.id   AF-A0A5X9FFF3-F1
#
_cell.length_a   1.000
_cell.length_b   1.000
_cell.length_c   1.000
_cell.angle_alpha   90.00
_cell.angle_beta   90.00
_cell.angle_gamma   90.00
#
_symmetry.space_group_name_H-M   'P 1'
#
loop_
_entity.id
_entity.type
_entity.pdbx_description
1 polymer ?
#
loop_
_entity_poly.entity_id
_entity_poly.type
_entity_poly.pdbx_seq_one_letter_code
_entity_poly.pdbx_strand_id
1 'polypeptide(L)'
;ALLKTLEEPPEQTWFFLASPEPARLLATLRSRCRLHHLAPPSESYAMSWLPREVTASQEALLTALRLNAGSPGAALALLQSERWAQREALCQALMDSLHTGDWYALLTALNHEQAPARLHWLATLLVDALKRQHGASYLTNVDADAVVAALAGPLSPARIQAILNDICHCRDQLLHVTGLNRELVLTDLILRIEHYLQPGTLLPVPHL
;
A
#
# COMPACT_ATOMS: atom_id res chain seq x y z
N ALA A 1 -24.28 16.99 -13.21
CA ALA A 1 -24.54 16.69 -14.63
C ALA A 1 -24.75 15.18 -14.86
N LEU A 2 -23.78 14.31 -14.51
CA LEU A 2 -23.84 12.87 -14.82
C LEU A 2 -25.07 12.11 -14.26
N LEU A 3 -25.55 12.46 -13.06
CA LEU A 3 -26.65 11.72 -12.40
C LEU A 3 -27.95 11.68 -13.21
N LYS A 4 -28.34 12.80 -13.83
CA LYS A 4 -29.58 12.89 -14.60
C LYS A 4 -29.51 12.01 -15.86
N THR A 5 -28.35 12.00 -16.51
CA THR A 5 -28.10 11.19 -17.72
C THR A 5 -28.00 9.69 -17.42
N LEU A 6 -27.56 9.31 -16.21
CA LEU A 6 -27.56 7.91 -15.78
C LEU A 6 -28.96 7.38 -15.48
N GLU A 7 -29.87 8.24 -15.02
CA GLU A 7 -31.24 7.87 -14.67
C GLU A 7 -32.16 7.80 -15.89
N GLU A 8 -31.99 8.73 -16.83
CA GLU A 8 -32.74 8.80 -18.08
C GLU A 8 -31.75 8.81 -19.27
N PRO A 9 -31.12 7.66 -19.56
CA PRO A 9 -30.18 7.57 -20.68
C PRO A 9 -30.92 7.71 -22.02
N PRO A 10 -30.33 8.39 -23.03
CA PRO A 10 -30.87 8.36 -24.38
C PRO A 10 -30.96 6.93 -24.92
N GLU A 11 -31.82 6.72 -25.93
CA GLU A 11 -31.95 5.42 -26.57
C GLU A 11 -30.60 4.88 -27.05
N GLN A 12 -30.43 3.56 -26.95
CA GLN A 12 -29.21 2.84 -27.36
C GLN A 12 -27.91 3.30 -26.67
N THR A 13 -27.99 3.95 -25.50
CA THR A 13 -26.82 4.39 -24.73
C THR A 13 -26.48 3.41 -23.61
N TRP A 14 -25.20 3.05 -23.48
CA TRP A 14 -24.69 2.16 -22.43
C TRP A 14 -23.55 2.83 -21.67
N PHE A 15 -23.61 2.78 -20.34
CA PHE A 15 -22.59 3.34 -19.46
C PHE A 15 -21.74 2.23 -18.84
N PHE A 16 -20.43 2.40 -18.92
CA PHE A 16 -19.47 1.57 -18.20
C PHE A 16 -18.67 2.46 -17.26
N LEU A 17 -18.76 2.17 -15.97
CA LEU A 17 -18.07 2.89 -14.91
C LEU A 17 -17.19 1.89 -14.15
N ALA A 18 -15.94 2.26 -13.91
CA ALA A 18 -15.01 1.48 -13.10
C ALA A 18 -14.61 2.29 -11.87
N SER A 19 -14.60 1.63 -10.71
CA SER A 19 -14.11 2.22 -9.45
C SER A 19 -13.42 1.14 -8.62
N PRO A 20 -12.22 1.38 -8.08
CA PRO A 20 -11.55 0.45 -7.18
C PRO A 20 -12.26 0.36 -5.82
N GLU A 21 -12.95 1.43 -5.39
CA GLU A 21 -13.67 1.49 -4.11
C GLU A 21 -15.09 2.05 -4.33
N PRO A 22 -16.07 1.20 -4.71
CA PRO A 22 -17.45 1.63 -4.92
C PRO A 22 -18.06 2.31 -3.69
N ALA A 23 -17.59 1.99 -2.48
CA ALA A 23 -18.06 2.60 -1.23
C ALA A 23 -17.78 4.11 -1.13
N ARG A 24 -16.71 4.60 -1.79
CA ARG A 24 -16.36 6.04 -1.83
C ARG A 24 -17.19 6.84 -2.84
N LEU A 25 -17.95 6.18 -3.71
CA LEU A 25 -18.83 6.86 -4.66
C LEU A 25 -20.08 7.41 -3.96
N LEU A 26 -20.60 8.52 -4.47
CA LEU A 26 -21.87 9.10 -4.01
C LEU A 26 -22.98 8.04 -4.03
N ALA A 27 -23.74 7.94 -2.93
CA ALA A 27 -24.83 6.97 -2.81
C ALA A 27 -25.83 7.08 -3.97
N THR A 28 -26.11 8.30 -4.43
CA THR A 28 -27.01 8.60 -5.56
C THR A 28 -26.48 8.13 -6.90
N LEU A 29 -25.17 8.06 -7.10
CA LEU A 29 -24.56 7.47 -8.29
C LEU A 29 -24.67 5.95 -8.21
N ARG A 30 -24.28 5.36 -7.07
CA ARG A 30 -24.30 3.90 -6.86
C ARG A 30 -25.68 3.30 -7.04
N SER A 31 -26.73 3.96 -6.55
CA SER A 31 -28.11 3.47 -6.65
C SER A 31 -28.62 3.38 -8.09
N ARG A 32 -27.96 4.07 -9.04
CA ARG A 32 -28.30 4.10 -10.47
C ARG A 32 -27.40 3.19 -11.30
N CYS A 33 -26.53 2.40 -10.67
CA CYS A 33 -25.60 1.49 -11.36
C CYS A 33 -25.86 0.03 -10.96
N ARG A 34 -25.72 -0.88 -11.93
CA ARG A 34 -25.58 -2.31 -11.64
C ARG A 34 -24.13 -2.59 -11.25
N LEU A 35 -23.90 -3.02 -10.02
CA LEU A 35 -22.58 -3.43 -9.57
C LEU A 35 -22.21 -4.80 -10.14
N HIS A 36 -21.06 -4.87 -10.82
CA HIS A 36 -20.42 -6.12 -11.18
C HIS A 36 -19.03 -6.15 -10.54
N HIS A 37 -18.79 -7.11 -9.65
CA HIS A 37 -17.51 -7.27 -8.98
C HIS A 37 -16.59 -8.13 -9.84
N LEU A 38 -15.56 -7.52 -10.41
CA LEU A 38 -14.50 -8.22 -11.15
C LEU A 38 -13.47 -8.77 -10.16
N ALA A 39 -13.73 -9.98 -9.66
CA ALA A 39 -12.82 -10.64 -8.72
C ALA A 39 -11.50 -11.04 -9.41
N PRO A 40 -10.35 -10.93 -8.72
CA PRO A 40 -9.09 -11.46 -9.22
C PRO A 40 -9.18 -13.00 -9.38
N PRO A 41 -8.38 -13.59 -10.30
CA PRO A 41 -8.26 -15.04 -10.38
C PRO A 41 -7.59 -15.61 -9.11
N SER A 42 -7.56 -16.93 -8.97
CA SER A 42 -6.85 -17.56 -7.85
C SER A 42 -5.36 -17.24 -7.88
N GLU A 43 -4.73 -17.21 -6.70
CA GLU A 43 -3.28 -17.01 -6.56
C GLU A 43 -2.50 -18.03 -7.41
N SER A 44 -2.95 -19.29 -7.43
CA SER A 44 -2.37 -20.36 -8.26
C SER A 44 -2.43 -20.08 -9.76
N TYR A 45 -3.57 -19.55 -10.25
CA TYR A 45 -3.72 -19.20 -11.66
C TYR A 45 -2.81 -18.02 -12.01
N ALA A 46 -2.83 -16.96 -11.20
CA ALA A 46 -1.99 -15.79 -11.39
C ALA A 46 -0.50 -16.14 -11.37
N MET A 47 -0.06 -17.02 -10.47
CA MET A 47 1.31 -17.52 -10.38
C MET A 47 1.70 -18.44 -11.54
N SER A 48 0.73 -19.01 -12.27
CA SER A 48 0.99 -19.74 -13.52
C SER A 48 1.03 -18.83 -14.76
N TRP A 49 0.41 -17.65 -14.66
CA TRP A 49 0.31 -16.65 -15.73
C TRP A 49 1.53 -15.71 -15.72
N LEU A 50 1.88 -15.14 -14.56
CA LEU A 50 2.95 -14.14 -14.42
C LEU A 50 4.31 -14.58 -15.00
N PRO A 51 4.81 -15.82 -14.78
CA PRO A 51 6.10 -16.25 -15.34
C PRO A 51 6.14 -16.29 -16.88
N ARG A 52 4.98 -16.28 -17.55
CA ARG A 52 4.89 -16.24 -19.02
C ARG A 52 5.09 -14.82 -19.57
N GLU A 53 4.85 -13.82 -18.74
CA GLU A 53 4.86 -12.40 -19.12
C GLU A 53 6.14 -11.69 -18.67
N VAL A 54 6.77 -12.13 -17.57
CA VAL A 54 7.97 -11.51 -17.02
C VAL A 54 8.89 -12.54 -16.36
N THR A 55 10.21 -12.34 -16.49
CA THR A 55 11.23 -13.14 -15.82
C THR A 55 11.59 -12.49 -14.48
N ALA A 56 11.16 -13.10 -13.38
CA ALA A 56 11.51 -12.72 -12.01
C ALA A 56 11.51 -13.96 -11.09
N SER A 57 12.04 -13.84 -9.88
CA SER A 57 11.99 -14.94 -8.89
C SER A 57 10.55 -15.26 -8.49
N GLN A 58 10.28 -16.50 -8.08
CA GLN A 58 8.93 -16.89 -7.62
C GLN A 58 8.45 -16.02 -6.44
N GLU A 59 9.36 -15.64 -5.54
CA GLU A 59 9.08 -14.76 -4.42
C GLU A 59 8.71 -13.34 -4.89
N ALA A 60 9.44 -12.77 -5.85
CA ALA A 60 9.11 -11.46 -6.42
C ALA A 60 7.74 -11.47 -7.10
N LEU A 61 7.42 -12.52 -7.86
CA LEU A 61 6.10 -12.68 -8.50
C LEU A 61 4.98 -12.76 -7.45
N LEU A 62 5.17 -13.57 -6.40
CA LEU A 62 4.18 -13.75 -5.35
C LEU A 62 3.98 -12.47 -4.54
N THR A 63 5.07 -11.78 -4.18
CA THR A 63 5.01 -10.48 -3.53
C THR A 63 4.27 -9.48 -4.40
N ALA A 64 4.64 -9.33 -5.67
CA ALA A 64 4.02 -8.35 -6.57
C ALA A 64 2.51 -8.62 -6.71
N LEU A 65 2.11 -9.88 -6.76
CA LEU A 65 0.72 -10.31 -6.79
C LEU A 65 -0.03 -9.93 -5.50
N ARG A 66 0.53 -10.24 -4.34
CA ARG A 66 -0.08 -9.94 -3.04
C ARG A 66 -0.14 -8.44 -2.74
N LEU A 67 0.87 -7.66 -3.14
CA LEU A 67 0.87 -6.20 -3.04
C LEU A 67 -0.25 -5.55 -3.86
N ASN A 68 -0.65 -6.18 -4.97
CA ASN A 68 -1.69 -5.71 -5.88
C ASN A 68 -3.03 -6.47 -5.69
N ALA A 69 -3.29 -6.95 -4.47
CA ALA A 69 -4.55 -7.58 -4.09
C ALA A 69 -4.99 -8.73 -5.02
N GLY A 70 -4.04 -9.50 -5.56
CA GLY A 70 -4.31 -10.65 -6.43
C GLY A 70 -4.52 -10.31 -7.91
N SER A 71 -4.41 -9.04 -8.32
CA SER A 71 -4.53 -8.65 -9.73
C SER A 71 -3.24 -8.95 -10.52
N PRO A 72 -3.25 -9.88 -11.50
CA PRO A 72 -2.04 -10.26 -12.23
C PRO A 72 -1.50 -9.14 -13.10
N GLY A 73 -2.37 -8.38 -13.78
CA GLY A 73 -1.95 -7.27 -14.64
C GLY A 73 -1.32 -6.12 -13.84
N ALA A 74 -1.86 -5.82 -12.65
CA ALA A 74 -1.27 -4.82 -11.77
C ALA A 74 0.07 -5.30 -11.16
N ALA A 75 0.17 -6.59 -10.84
CA ALA A 75 1.43 -7.21 -10.43
C ALA A 75 2.50 -7.13 -11.53
N LEU A 76 2.14 -7.43 -12.78
CA LEU A 76 3.02 -7.28 -13.94
C LEU A 76 3.49 -5.83 -14.11
N ALA A 77 2.59 -4.86 -13.93
CA ALA A 77 2.95 -3.45 -13.99
C ALA A 77 3.91 -3.02 -12.87
N LEU A 78 3.82 -3.63 -11.68
CA LEU A 78 4.78 -3.39 -10.59
C LEU A 78 6.15 -4.04 -10.89
N LEU A 79 6.17 -5.20 -11.53
CA LEU A 79 7.37 -5.93 -11.93
C LEU A 79 8.15 -5.29 -13.10
N GLN A 80 7.65 -4.18 -13.66
CA GLN A 80 8.43 -3.37 -14.59
C GLN A 80 9.69 -2.82 -13.91
N SER A 81 10.81 -2.82 -14.62
CA SER A 81 12.16 -2.64 -14.05
C SER A 81 12.30 -1.41 -13.15
N GLU A 82 11.70 -0.28 -13.50
CA GLU A 82 11.82 0.95 -12.72
C GLU A 82 11.05 0.88 -11.39
N ARG A 83 9.79 0.42 -11.40
CA ARG A 83 8.94 0.41 -10.20
C ARG A 83 9.42 -0.64 -9.19
N TRP A 84 9.84 -1.80 -9.67
CA TRP A 84 10.39 -2.84 -8.82
C TRP A 84 11.70 -2.37 -8.16
N ALA A 85 12.61 -1.76 -8.93
CA ALA A 85 13.85 -1.19 -8.39
C ALA A 85 13.59 -0.09 -7.35
N GLN A 86 12.55 0.74 -7.53
CA GLN A 86 12.16 1.74 -6.53
C GLN A 86 11.67 1.10 -5.22
N ARG A 87 10.98 -0.04 -5.29
CA ARG A 87 10.60 -0.80 -4.10
C ARG A 87 11.81 -1.42 -3.42
N GLU A 88 12.73 -2.01 -4.18
CA GLU A 88 13.98 -2.56 -3.64
C GLU A 88 14.81 -1.47 -2.94
N ALA A 89 14.90 -0.27 -3.52
CA ALA A 89 15.55 0.89 -2.91
C ALA A 89 14.86 1.31 -1.60
N LEU A 90 13.52 1.27 -1.53
CA LEU A 90 12.80 1.53 -0.28
C LEU A 90 13.10 0.46 0.78
N CYS A 91 13.10 -0.82 0.41
CA CYS A 91 13.45 -1.91 1.31
C CYS A 91 14.87 -1.73 1.87
N GLN A 92 15.84 -1.39 1.01
CA GLN A 92 17.21 -1.13 1.42
C GLN A 92 17.31 0.07 2.38
N ALA A 93 16.69 1.20 2.02
CA ALA A 93 16.68 2.39 2.86
C ALA A 93 16.04 2.14 4.23
N LEU A 94 14.97 1.33 4.29
CA LEU A 94 14.34 0.91 5.54
C LEU A 94 15.24 0.04 6.39
N MET A 95 15.92 -0.91 5.76
CA MET A 95 16.89 -1.75 6.43
C MET A 95 18.03 -0.91 7.03
N ASP A 96 18.55 0.06 6.28
CA ASP A 96 19.60 0.97 6.75
C ASP A 96 19.11 1.88 7.89
N SER A 97 17.86 2.36 7.80
CA SER A 97 17.23 3.17 8.86
C SER A 97 17.04 2.37 10.16
N LEU A 98 16.72 1.08 10.06
CA LEU A 98 16.60 0.19 11.23
C LEU A 98 17.94 -0.06 11.91
N HIS A 99 19.03 -0.10 11.15
CA HIS A 99 20.38 -0.25 11.70
C HIS A 99 20.95 1.04 12.31
N THR A 100 20.73 2.17 11.65
CA THR A 100 21.30 3.46 12.05
C THR A 100 20.42 4.22 13.04
N GLY A 101 19.12 3.93 13.07
CA GLY A 101 18.12 4.69 13.81
C GLY A 101 17.70 6.00 13.13
N ASP A 102 18.24 6.32 11.94
CA ASP A 102 17.89 7.51 11.16
C ASP A 102 16.71 7.20 10.24
N TRP A 103 15.49 7.52 10.70
CA TRP A 103 14.28 7.32 9.89
C TRP A 103 14.07 8.47 8.92
N TYR A 104 14.61 9.66 9.20
CA TYR A 104 14.59 10.80 8.28
C TYR A 104 15.19 10.48 6.91
N ALA A 105 16.20 9.60 6.85
CA ALA A 105 16.75 9.08 5.60
C ALA A 105 15.70 8.48 4.64
N LEU A 106 14.59 7.93 5.17
CA LEU A 106 13.48 7.39 4.36
C LEU A 106 12.77 8.45 3.53
N LEU A 107 12.88 9.74 3.89
CA LEU A 107 12.25 10.82 3.13
C LEU A 107 12.67 10.80 1.67
N THR A 108 13.95 10.47 1.39
CA THR A 108 14.46 10.36 0.02
C THR A 108 13.77 9.25 -0.76
N ALA A 109 13.54 8.11 -0.12
CA ALA A 109 12.85 6.98 -0.72
C ALA A 109 11.33 7.20 -0.80
N LEU A 110 10.72 8.00 0.07
CA LEU A 110 9.27 8.22 0.11
C LEU A 110 8.80 9.44 -0.70
N ASN A 111 9.59 10.52 -0.76
CA ASN A 111 9.23 11.77 -1.42
C ASN A 111 9.33 11.66 -2.95
N HIS A 112 8.33 11.02 -3.55
CA HIS A 112 8.21 10.81 -4.98
C HIS A 112 6.76 11.05 -5.44
N GLU A 113 6.54 11.22 -6.74
CA GLU A 113 5.17 11.32 -7.31
C GLU A 113 4.30 10.12 -6.97
N GLN A 114 4.93 8.95 -6.77
CA GLN A 114 4.29 7.71 -6.37
C GLN A 114 4.30 7.48 -4.84
N ALA A 115 4.46 8.52 -4.03
CA ALA A 115 4.48 8.42 -2.56
C ALA A 115 3.33 7.57 -1.98
N PRO A 116 2.06 7.68 -2.45
CA PRO A 116 1.00 6.80 -1.95
C PRO A 116 1.24 5.30 -2.18
N ALA A 117 1.91 4.92 -3.28
CA ALA A 117 2.28 3.54 -3.54
C ALA A 117 3.46 3.09 -2.67
N ARG A 118 4.44 3.98 -2.44
CA ARG A 118 5.60 3.70 -1.57
C ARG A 118 5.20 3.57 -0.09
N LEU A 119 4.29 4.42 0.38
CA LEU A 119 3.68 4.31 1.70
C LEU A 119 2.87 3.00 1.84
N HIS A 120 2.20 2.55 0.78
CA HIS A 120 1.56 1.23 0.78
C HIS A 120 2.56 0.10 0.93
N TRP A 121 3.70 0.12 0.22
CA TRP A 121 4.76 -0.87 0.41
C TRP A 121 5.27 -0.90 1.85
N LEU A 122 5.60 0.26 2.42
CA LEU A 122 6.02 0.39 3.82
C LEU A 122 4.96 -0.14 4.80
N ALA A 123 3.70 0.21 4.59
CA ALA A 123 2.58 -0.28 5.40
C ALA A 123 2.49 -1.81 5.37
N THR A 124 2.61 -2.44 4.20
CA THR A 124 2.54 -3.90 4.09
C THR A 124 3.71 -4.62 4.79
N LEU A 125 4.90 -4.03 4.79
CA LEU A 125 6.05 -4.56 5.54
C LEU A 125 5.80 -4.53 7.06
N LEU A 126 5.22 -3.44 7.57
CA LEU A 126 4.83 -3.31 8.98
C LEU A 126 3.71 -4.28 9.36
N VAL A 127 2.72 -4.46 8.48
CA VAL A 127 1.67 -5.47 8.66
C VAL A 127 2.26 -6.88 8.73
N ASP A 128 3.21 -7.22 7.86
CA ASP A 128 3.87 -8.52 7.88
C ASP A 128 4.73 -8.72 9.14
N ALA A 129 5.35 -7.66 9.65
CA ALA A 129 6.05 -7.70 10.93
C ALA A 129 5.09 -8.02 12.11
N LEU A 130 3.91 -7.36 12.14
CA LEU A 130 2.86 -7.68 13.12
C LEU A 130 2.36 -9.12 12.99
N LYS A 131 2.09 -9.57 11.76
CA LYS A 131 1.68 -10.96 11.49
C LYS A 131 2.72 -11.95 12.00
N ARG A 132 4.00 -11.68 11.77
CA ARG A 132 5.10 -12.54 12.22
C ARG A 132 5.20 -12.61 13.74
N GLN A 133 5.04 -11.49 14.44
CA GLN A 133 4.98 -11.45 15.91
C GLN A 133 3.84 -12.30 16.49
N HIS A 134 2.77 -12.52 15.72
CA HIS A 134 1.62 -13.36 16.09
C HIS A 134 1.68 -14.78 15.49
N GLY A 135 2.78 -15.17 14.84
CA GLY A 135 2.97 -16.51 14.28
C GLY A 135 2.15 -16.81 13.02
N ALA A 136 1.68 -15.80 12.30
CA ALA A 136 0.97 -16.01 11.03
C ALA A 136 1.94 -16.43 9.90
N SER A 137 1.50 -17.37 9.08
CA SER A 137 2.27 -17.89 7.94
C SER A 137 2.04 -17.14 6.63
N TYR A 138 0.95 -16.38 6.53
CA TYR A 138 0.57 -15.66 5.30
C TYR A 138 1.14 -14.24 5.28
N LEU A 139 2.33 -14.08 4.71
CA LEU A 139 3.01 -12.79 4.53
C LEU A 139 2.83 -12.23 3.10
N THR A 140 2.75 -10.92 2.97
CA THR A 140 2.65 -10.24 1.67
C THR A 140 4.02 -10.11 1.00
N ASN A 141 5.05 -9.70 1.75
CA ASN A 141 6.40 -9.38 1.27
C ASN A 141 7.35 -10.56 1.44
N VAL A 142 7.05 -11.67 0.75
CA VAL A 142 7.83 -12.92 0.87
C VAL A 142 9.28 -12.79 0.39
N ASP A 143 9.52 -11.90 -0.57
CA ASP A 143 10.86 -11.58 -1.11
C ASP A 143 11.74 -10.75 -0.15
N ALA A 144 11.13 -10.12 0.87
CA ALA A 144 11.81 -9.20 1.78
C ALA A 144 11.78 -9.70 3.24
N ASP A 145 11.91 -11.02 3.44
CA ASP A 145 11.81 -11.66 4.75
C ASP A 145 12.76 -11.05 5.79
N ALA A 146 13.98 -10.70 5.39
CA ALA A 146 14.98 -10.07 6.25
C ALA A 146 14.51 -8.71 6.80
N VAL A 147 13.87 -7.88 5.96
CA VAL A 147 13.31 -6.58 6.37
C VAL A 147 12.15 -6.79 7.34
N VAL A 148 11.27 -7.76 7.04
CA VAL A 148 10.14 -8.11 7.92
C VAL A 148 10.65 -8.61 9.29
N ALA A 149 11.69 -9.44 9.31
CA ALA A 149 12.32 -9.91 10.55
C ALA A 149 12.95 -8.76 11.34
N ALA A 150 13.65 -7.85 10.66
CA ALA A 150 14.30 -6.69 11.27
C ALA A 150 13.28 -5.69 11.86
N LEU A 151 12.09 -5.57 11.27
CA LEU A 151 10.99 -4.79 11.85
C LEU A 151 10.37 -5.50 13.07
N ALA A 152 10.16 -6.81 12.99
CA ALA A 152 9.48 -7.60 14.02
C ALA A 152 10.30 -7.74 15.32
N GLY A 153 11.62 -7.57 15.28
CA GLY A 153 12.50 -7.70 16.44
C GLY A 153 12.40 -6.55 17.46
N PRO A 154 12.81 -5.32 17.10
CA PRO A 154 12.96 -4.21 18.03
C PRO A 154 11.67 -3.42 18.29
N LEU A 155 10.68 -3.50 17.39
CA LEU A 155 9.45 -2.73 17.49
C LEU A 155 8.35 -3.52 18.23
N SER A 156 7.77 -2.93 19.27
CA SER A 156 6.61 -3.53 19.93
C SER A 156 5.37 -3.51 19.03
N PRO A 157 4.42 -4.44 19.20
CA PRO A 157 3.19 -4.45 18.40
C PRO A 157 2.42 -3.12 18.42
N ALA A 158 2.38 -2.47 19.59
CA ALA A 158 1.72 -1.18 19.76
C ALA A 158 2.38 -0.07 18.93
N ARG A 159 3.72 -0.04 18.84
CA ARG A 159 4.46 0.91 18.02
C ARG A 159 4.23 0.67 16.54
N ILE A 160 4.30 -0.60 16.10
CA ILE A 160 4.03 -0.94 14.70
C ILE A 160 2.61 -0.50 14.31
N GLN A 161 1.62 -0.75 15.17
CA GLN A 161 0.24 -0.33 14.92
C GLN A 161 0.09 1.19 14.86
N ALA A 162 0.73 1.95 15.75
CA ALA A 162 0.72 3.41 15.72
C ALA A 162 1.32 3.96 14.42
N ILE A 163 2.50 3.46 14.04
CA ILE A 163 3.19 3.84 12.79
C ILE A 163 2.33 3.49 11.58
N LEU A 164 1.72 2.29 11.56
CA LEU A 164 0.85 1.84 10.48
C LEU A 164 -0.37 2.75 10.29
N ASN A 165 -0.99 3.20 11.39
CA ASN A 165 -2.13 4.11 11.35
C ASN A 165 -1.74 5.45 10.71
N ASP A 166 -0.62 6.04 11.13
CA ASP A 166 -0.13 7.32 10.61
C ASP A 166 0.28 7.23 9.14
N ILE A 167 0.91 6.12 8.72
CA ILE A 167 1.24 5.87 7.31
C ILE A 167 -0.03 5.77 6.47
N CYS A 168 -1.03 5.00 6.93
CA CYS A 168 -2.31 4.87 6.22
C CYS A 168 -3.05 6.20 6.14
N HIS A 169 -3.05 7.00 7.21
CA HIS A 169 -3.66 8.32 7.24
C HIS A 169 -2.95 9.28 6.27
N CYS A 170 -1.62 9.36 6.32
CA CYS A 170 -0.82 10.16 5.40
C CYS A 170 -1.07 9.76 3.94
N ARG A 171 -1.13 8.46 3.65
CA ARG A 171 -1.45 7.95 2.31
C ARG A 171 -2.84 8.39 1.85
N ASP A 172 -3.85 8.35 2.72
CA ASP A 172 -5.21 8.79 2.38
C ASP A 172 -5.24 10.31 2.09
N GLN A 173 -4.54 11.12 2.89
CA GLN A 173 -4.40 12.55 2.65
C GLN A 173 -3.75 12.85 1.30
N LEU A 174 -2.64 12.16 0.97
CA LEU A 174 -1.94 12.35 -0.32
C LEU A 174 -2.77 11.93 -1.53
N LEU A 175 -3.73 11.01 -1.37
CA LEU A 175 -4.60 10.56 -2.46
C LEU A 175 -5.81 11.47 -2.68
N HIS A 176 -6.32 12.10 -1.62
CA HIS A 176 -7.64 12.76 -1.66
C HIS A 176 -7.61 14.27 -1.40
N VAL A 177 -6.56 14.82 -0.80
CA VAL A 177 -6.44 16.27 -0.54
C VAL A 177 -5.69 16.92 -1.70
N THR A 178 -6.38 17.78 -2.44
CA THR A 178 -5.79 18.52 -3.56
C THR A 178 -4.85 19.62 -3.08
N GLY A 179 -3.70 19.78 -3.74
CA GLY A 179 -2.74 20.86 -3.44
C GLY A 179 -1.93 20.67 -2.15
N LEU A 180 -1.97 19.48 -1.53
CA LEU A 180 -1.20 19.18 -0.34
C LEU A 180 0.31 19.18 -0.64
N ASN A 181 1.12 19.82 0.22
CA ASN A 181 2.58 19.76 0.10
C ASN A 181 3.08 18.38 0.58
N ARG A 182 3.42 17.52 -0.40
CA ARG A 182 3.89 16.16 -0.17
C ARG A 182 5.10 16.09 0.75
N GLU A 183 6.11 16.93 0.51
CA GLU A 183 7.36 16.91 1.30
C GLU A 183 7.11 17.27 2.75
N LEU A 184 6.28 18.29 3.00
CA LEU A 184 5.91 18.70 4.35
C LEU A 184 5.22 17.58 5.12
N VAL A 185 4.22 16.94 4.51
CA VAL A 185 3.43 15.89 5.16
C VAL A 185 4.25 14.61 5.39
N LEU A 186 5.13 14.25 4.46
CA LEU A 186 6.05 13.12 4.65
C LEU A 186 7.09 13.41 5.72
N THR A 187 7.62 14.63 5.78
CA THR A 187 8.56 15.05 6.82
C THR A 187 7.92 14.95 8.20
N ASP A 188 6.72 15.51 8.35
CA ASP A 188 5.94 15.43 9.58
C ASP A 188 5.62 13.98 9.99
N LEU A 189 5.23 13.12 9.04
CA LEU A 189 5.06 11.69 9.27
C LEU A 189 6.33 11.04 9.83
N ILE A 190 7.48 11.28 9.22
CA ILE A 190 8.74 10.63 9.64
C ILE A 190 9.16 11.10 11.03
N LEU A 191 9.04 12.39 11.33
CA LEU A 191 9.33 12.93 12.66
C LEU A 191 8.40 12.35 13.74
N ARG A 192 7.12 12.13 13.42
CA ARG A 192 6.20 11.41 14.32
C ARG A 192 6.63 9.96 14.55
N ILE A 193 7.08 9.27 13.50
CA ILE A 193 7.60 7.90 13.63
C ILE A 193 8.79 7.89 14.58
N GLU A 194 9.78 8.77 14.39
CA GLU A 194 10.94 8.88 15.29
C GLU A 194 10.52 9.14 16.73
N HIS A 195 9.51 9.97 16.95
CA HIS A 195 8.96 10.23 18.27
C HIS A 195 8.37 8.96 18.91
N TYR A 196 7.63 8.14 18.16
CA TYR A 196 7.07 6.86 18.65
C TYR A 196 8.14 5.83 19.03
N LEU A 197 9.33 5.92 18.44
CA LEU A 197 10.45 5.03 18.74
C LEU A 197 11.13 5.38 20.07
N GLN A 198 10.99 6.62 20.56
CA GLN A 198 11.57 7.03 21.83
C GLN A 198 10.97 6.26 23.02
N PRO A 199 11.78 5.90 24.04
CA PRO A 199 11.28 5.23 25.25
C PRO A 199 10.28 6.12 26.01
N GLY A 200 9.14 5.54 26.42
CA GLY A 200 8.15 6.25 27.25
C GLY A 200 7.19 7.17 26.50
N THR A 201 7.27 7.25 25.17
CA THR A 201 6.33 8.03 24.34
C THR A 201 4.91 7.48 24.43
N LEU A 202 3.93 8.37 24.58
CA LEU A 202 2.51 8.04 24.47
C LEU A 202 2.13 7.83 23.01
N LEU A 203 1.54 6.66 22.71
CA LEU A 203 1.12 6.29 21.36
C LEU A 203 -0.31 6.78 21.08
N PRO A 204 -0.63 7.14 19.82
CA PRO A 204 -1.98 7.55 19.45
C PRO A 204 -2.97 6.41 19.67
N VAL A 205 -4.12 6.74 20.25
CA VAL A 205 -5.28 5.84 20.36
C VAL A 205 -6.24 6.19 19.22
N PRO A 206 -6.72 5.22 18.44
CA PRO A 206 -7.66 5.50 17.36
C PRO A 206 -8.89 6.26 17.88
N HIS A 207 -9.23 7.37 17.23
CA HIS A 207 -10.49 8.09 17.46
C HIS A 207 -11.55 7.65 16.43
N LEU A 208 -12.81 7.71 16.83
CA LEU A 208 -13.97 7.39 15.99
C LEU A 208 -14.19 8.42 14.89
#